data_AF-A0A9D2W3D8-F1
#
_entry.id   AF-A0A9D2W3D8-F1
#
_cell.length_a   1.000
_cell.length_b   1.000
_cell.length_c   1.000
_cell.angle_alpha   90.00
_cell.angle_beta   90.00
_cell.angle_gamma   90.00
#
_symmetry.space_group_name_H-M   'P 1'
#
loop_
_entity.id
_entity.type
_entity.pdbx_description
1 polymer ?
#
loop_
_entity_poly.entity_id
_entity_poly.type
_entity_poly.pdbx_seq_one_letter_code
_entity_poly.pdbx_strand_id
1 'polypeptide(L)'
;MDDIDSAYINYLTGLGQWLNMSWFKNGSEYENDRDSILVQNISRIIGESDERKVIVWTDNLDCINLRQRLDSLYHNNCYTICFTSYCRMNSDRTFSYGVGSNSSLENHLHKLSKSSVFIDFTDSIIANSFDGKFKLKIESGYDIKNNWHERIDGLIFLDTIYDVVEK
;
A
#
# COMPACT_ATOMS: atom_id res chain seq x y z
N MET A 1 5.69 -2.09 -33.29
CA MET A 1 4.71 -2.98 -32.64
C MET A 1 4.39 -2.28 -31.34
N ASP A 2 3.24 -1.65 -31.30
CA ASP A 2 2.97 -0.53 -30.40
C ASP A 2 2.95 -0.99 -28.93
N ASP A 3 3.45 -0.14 -28.03
CA ASP A 3 3.55 -0.40 -26.58
C ASP A 3 2.21 -0.89 -25.97
N ILE A 4 1.09 -0.52 -26.58
CA ILE A 4 -0.27 -0.90 -26.17
C ILE A 4 -0.53 -2.41 -26.39
N ASP A 5 -0.09 -2.97 -27.52
CA ASP A 5 -0.30 -4.39 -27.84
C ASP A 5 0.53 -5.28 -26.89
N SER A 6 1.74 -4.83 -26.52
CA SER A 6 2.58 -5.54 -25.56
C SER A 6 1.98 -5.52 -24.15
N ALA A 7 1.51 -4.36 -23.69
CA ALA A 7 0.86 -4.23 -22.38
C ALA A 7 -0.41 -5.10 -22.27
N TYR A 8 -1.23 -5.13 -23.33
CA TYR A 8 -2.45 -5.93 -23.36
C TYR A 8 -2.16 -7.44 -23.36
N ILE A 9 -1.18 -7.90 -24.15
CA ILE A 9 -0.74 -9.31 -24.15
C ILE A 9 -0.19 -9.70 -22.77
N ASN A 10 0.58 -8.82 -22.12
CA ASN A 10 1.11 -9.06 -20.78
C ASN A 10 -0.01 -9.16 -19.74
N TYR A 11 -1.02 -8.30 -19.82
CA TYR A 11 -2.20 -8.36 -18.96
C TYR A 11 -2.96 -9.69 -19.11
N LEU A 12 -3.26 -10.11 -20.35
CA LEU A 12 -3.96 -11.38 -20.61
C LEU A 12 -3.14 -12.60 -20.15
N THR A 13 -1.82 -12.55 -20.30
CA THR A 13 -0.91 -13.60 -19.82
C THR A 13 -0.95 -13.70 -18.29
N GLY A 14 -0.87 -12.56 -17.60
CA GLY A 14 -0.97 -12.51 -16.14
C GLY A 14 -2.34 -13.00 -15.63
N LEU A 15 -3.43 -12.62 -16.29
CA LEU A 15 -4.77 -13.12 -15.99
C LEU A 15 -4.88 -14.64 -16.17
N GLY A 16 -4.35 -15.18 -17.26
CA GLY A 16 -4.35 -16.62 -17.52
C GLY A 16 -3.57 -17.40 -16.47
N GLN A 17 -2.41 -16.88 -16.05
CA GLN A 17 -1.63 -17.45 -14.96
C GLN A 17 -2.39 -17.40 -13.63
N TRP A 18 -2.99 -16.26 -13.31
CA TRP A 18 -3.78 -16.07 -12.09
C TRP A 18 -4.98 -17.04 -12.02
N LEU A 19 -5.77 -17.11 -13.10
CA LEU A 19 -6.93 -18.02 -13.18
C LEU A 19 -6.52 -19.47 -12.97
N ASN A 20 -5.46 -19.92 -13.65
CA ASN A 20 -4.95 -21.28 -13.49
C ASN A 20 -4.53 -21.57 -12.05
N MET A 21 -3.90 -20.64 -11.35
CA MET A 21 -3.45 -20.88 -9.97
C MET A 21 -4.58 -20.85 -8.95
N SER A 22 -5.54 -19.93 -9.11
CA SER A 22 -6.67 -19.74 -8.19
C SER A 22 -7.56 -20.99 -8.05
N TRP A 23 -7.52 -21.89 -9.03
CA TRP A 23 -8.29 -23.14 -9.02
C TRP A 23 -7.63 -24.28 -8.26
N PHE A 24 -6.30 -24.22 -8.03
CA PHE A 24 -5.54 -25.33 -7.45
C PHE A 24 -4.83 -25.00 -6.14
N LYS A 25 -4.71 -23.71 -5.78
CA LYS A 25 -3.94 -23.26 -4.62
C LYS A 25 -4.80 -22.39 -3.71
N ASN A 26 -4.69 -22.62 -2.40
CA ASN A 26 -5.41 -21.87 -1.37
C ASN A 26 -4.44 -21.36 -0.29
N GLY A 27 -4.79 -20.24 0.35
CA GLY A 27 -4.01 -19.67 1.45
C GLY A 27 -2.64 -19.13 1.02
N SER A 28 -1.63 -19.30 1.88
CA SER A 28 -0.32 -18.66 1.70
C SER A 28 0.43 -19.02 0.41
N GLU A 29 0.21 -20.22 -0.17
CA GLU A 29 0.79 -20.60 -1.45
C GLU A 29 0.22 -19.79 -2.61
N TYR A 30 -1.08 -19.51 -2.58
CA TYR A 30 -1.74 -18.67 -3.56
C TYR A 30 -1.27 -17.22 -3.46
N GLU A 31 -1.16 -16.67 -2.25
CA GLU A 31 -0.67 -15.31 -2.01
C GLU A 31 0.76 -15.13 -2.54
N ASN A 32 1.65 -16.09 -2.25
CA ASN A 32 3.04 -16.04 -2.72
C ASN A 32 3.16 -16.05 -4.24
N ASP A 33 2.36 -16.86 -4.93
CA ASP A 33 2.37 -16.93 -6.38
C ASP A 33 1.75 -15.69 -7.02
N ARG A 34 0.62 -15.21 -6.48
CA ARG A 34 -0.02 -13.95 -6.88
C ARG A 34 0.97 -12.79 -6.83
N ASP A 35 1.66 -12.63 -5.72
CA ASP A 35 2.64 -11.56 -5.53
C ASP A 35 3.84 -11.72 -6.46
N SER A 36 4.25 -12.96 -6.76
CA SER A 36 5.33 -13.23 -7.73
C SER A 36 4.95 -12.79 -9.14
N ILE A 37 3.70 -13.03 -9.57
CA ILE A 37 3.21 -12.56 -10.87
C ILE A 37 3.17 -11.03 -10.91
N LEU A 38 2.70 -10.38 -9.85
CA LEU A 38 2.69 -8.92 -9.76
C LEU A 38 4.10 -8.33 -9.91
N VAL A 39 5.07 -8.88 -9.19
CA VAL A 39 6.48 -8.47 -9.31
C VAL A 39 7.00 -8.65 -10.74
N GLN A 40 6.74 -9.80 -11.37
CA GLN A 40 7.16 -10.02 -12.77
C GLN A 40 6.52 -9.00 -13.73
N ASN A 41 5.26 -8.66 -13.53
CA ASN A 41 4.57 -7.68 -14.37
C ASN A 41 5.15 -6.27 -14.17
N ILE A 42 5.40 -5.87 -12.92
CA ILE A 42 6.08 -4.61 -12.61
C ILE A 42 7.46 -4.58 -13.27
N SER A 43 8.22 -5.67 -13.17
CA SER A 43 9.55 -5.75 -13.79
C SER A 43 9.53 -5.62 -15.30
N ARG A 44 8.53 -6.22 -15.97
CA ARG A 44 8.34 -6.05 -17.42
C ARG A 44 7.99 -4.60 -17.79
N ILE A 45 7.20 -3.91 -16.96
CA ILE A 45 6.82 -2.51 -17.19
C ILE A 45 8.01 -1.57 -17.01
N ILE A 46 8.80 -1.77 -15.95
CA ILE A 46 10.05 -1.01 -15.73
C ILE A 46 11.02 -1.27 -16.89
N GLY A 47 11.10 -2.52 -17.36
CA GLY A 47 12.02 -2.92 -18.41
C GLY A 47 13.48 -2.82 -17.97
N GLU A 48 14.38 -2.64 -18.93
CA GLU A 48 15.83 -2.53 -18.68
C GLU A 48 16.29 -1.08 -18.45
N SER A 49 15.37 -0.11 -18.41
CA SER A 49 15.71 1.31 -18.33
C SER A 49 15.71 1.79 -16.87
N ASP A 50 16.90 2.15 -16.38
CA ASP A 50 17.10 2.70 -15.02
C ASP A 50 16.45 4.09 -14.82
N GLU A 51 16.01 4.76 -15.89
CA GLU A 51 15.37 6.08 -15.82
C GLU A 51 13.85 6.01 -15.70
N ARG A 52 13.24 4.83 -15.94
CA ARG A 52 11.78 4.69 -15.95
C ARG A 52 11.23 4.66 -14.52
N LYS A 53 10.39 5.66 -14.21
CA LYS A 53 9.66 5.72 -12.93
C LYS A 53 8.27 5.09 -13.10
N VAL A 54 7.93 4.15 -12.21
CA VAL A 54 6.64 3.46 -12.21
C VAL A 54 5.97 3.69 -10.87
N ILE A 55 4.68 4.05 -10.91
CA ILE A 55 3.83 4.12 -9.72
C ILE A 55 2.97 2.87 -9.72
N VAL A 56 3.07 2.10 -8.63
CA VAL A 56 2.22 0.92 -8.39
C VAL A 56 1.14 1.33 -7.39
N TRP A 57 -0.11 1.41 -7.84
CA TRP A 57 -1.25 1.70 -6.99
C TRP A 57 -1.87 0.38 -6.51
N THR A 58 -1.84 0.14 -5.21
CA THR A 58 -2.34 -1.08 -4.58
C THR A 58 -2.74 -0.78 -3.13
N ASP A 59 -3.36 -1.74 -2.45
CA ASP A 59 -3.62 -1.62 -1.03
C ASP A 59 -2.30 -1.58 -0.23
N ASN A 60 -2.38 -1.09 0.99
CA ASN A 60 -1.19 -0.90 1.83
C ASN A 60 -0.44 -2.20 2.16
N LEU A 61 -1.15 -3.33 2.34
CA LEU A 61 -0.51 -4.61 2.72
C LEU A 61 0.25 -5.17 1.53
N ASP A 62 -0.39 -5.20 0.38
CA ASP A 62 0.23 -5.58 -0.88
C ASP A 62 1.41 -4.65 -1.20
N CYS A 63 1.31 -3.35 -0.92
CA CYS A 63 2.41 -2.39 -1.07
C CYS A 63 3.66 -2.81 -0.25
N ILE A 64 3.47 -3.19 1.01
CA ILE A 64 4.56 -3.62 1.91
C ILE A 64 5.13 -4.98 1.49
N ASN A 65 4.28 -5.91 1.10
CA ASN A 65 4.71 -7.25 0.66
C ASN A 65 5.50 -7.18 -0.66
N LEU A 66 5.03 -6.35 -1.60
CA LEU A 66 5.71 -6.11 -2.87
C LEU A 66 7.08 -5.44 -2.65
N ARG A 67 7.17 -4.48 -1.73
CA ARG A 67 8.43 -3.80 -1.41
C ARG A 67 9.57 -4.77 -1.10
N GLN A 68 9.31 -5.75 -0.23
CA GLN A 68 10.33 -6.74 0.16
C GLN A 68 10.90 -7.51 -1.03
N ARG A 69 10.05 -7.80 -2.02
CA ARG A 69 10.42 -8.53 -3.24
C ARG A 69 11.14 -7.61 -4.24
N LEU A 70 10.63 -6.39 -4.43
CA LEU A 70 11.17 -5.43 -5.37
C LEU A 70 12.54 -4.89 -4.94
N ASP A 71 12.80 -4.69 -3.64
CA ASP A 71 14.11 -4.23 -3.15
C ASP A 71 15.26 -5.14 -3.57
N SER A 72 15.01 -6.45 -3.54
CA SER A 72 16.00 -7.45 -3.97
C SER A 72 16.36 -7.35 -5.45
N LEU A 73 15.41 -6.87 -6.27
CA LEU A 73 15.57 -6.75 -7.72
C LEU A 73 16.08 -5.37 -8.14
N TYR A 74 15.73 -4.33 -7.38
CA TYR A 74 15.97 -2.93 -7.73
C TYR A 74 16.90 -2.20 -6.76
N HIS A 75 17.68 -2.94 -5.97
CA HIS A 75 18.74 -2.40 -5.10
C HIS A 75 18.27 -1.26 -4.19
N ASN A 76 17.11 -1.42 -3.54
CA ASN A 76 16.48 -0.41 -2.68
C ASN A 76 16.03 0.88 -3.40
N ASN A 77 15.87 0.88 -4.73
CA ASN A 77 15.29 1.99 -5.49
C ASN A 77 13.74 1.96 -5.49
N CYS A 78 13.14 1.50 -4.40
CA CYS A 78 11.69 1.51 -4.21
C CYS A 78 11.34 2.48 -3.09
N TYR A 79 10.33 3.33 -3.32
CA TYR A 79 9.78 4.22 -2.30
C TYR A 79 8.32 3.84 -2.03
N THR A 80 8.02 3.46 -0.79
CA THR A 80 6.74 2.91 -0.35
C THR A 80 5.95 3.97 0.42
N ILE A 81 4.76 4.31 -0.08
CA ILE A 81 3.84 5.25 0.57
C ILE A 81 2.56 4.49 0.94
N CYS A 82 2.22 4.51 2.22
CA CYS A 82 0.93 4.00 2.70
C CYS A 82 -0.03 5.14 3.05
N PHE A 83 -1.32 4.81 3.09
CA PHE A 83 -2.39 5.73 3.46
C PHE A 83 -3.06 5.29 4.76
N THR A 84 -3.43 6.25 5.60
CA THR A 84 -4.29 5.97 6.75
C THR A 84 -5.26 7.13 7.00
N SER A 85 -6.33 6.86 7.74
CA SER A 85 -7.31 7.88 8.11
C SER A 85 -7.89 7.70 9.50
N TYR A 86 -8.24 8.81 10.15
CA TYR A 86 -8.86 8.76 11.48
C TYR A 86 -10.32 8.30 11.42
N CYS A 87 -11.08 8.74 10.42
CA CYS A 87 -12.44 8.28 10.24
C CYS A 87 -12.88 8.28 8.77
N ARG A 88 -13.94 7.52 8.51
CA ARG A 88 -14.66 7.49 7.24
C ARG A 88 -16.10 7.93 7.47
N MET A 89 -16.55 8.83 6.62
CA MET A 89 -17.92 9.30 6.58
C MET A 89 -18.62 8.75 5.33
N ASN A 90 -19.85 8.30 5.51
CA ASN A 90 -20.79 8.09 4.43
C ASN A 90 -21.09 9.43 3.73
N SER A 91 -21.69 9.35 2.55
CA SER A 91 -22.10 10.53 1.78
C SER A 91 -23.13 11.42 2.49
N ASP A 92 -23.91 10.86 3.42
CA ASP A 92 -24.86 11.56 4.29
C ASP A 92 -24.21 12.16 5.55
N ARG A 93 -22.87 12.12 5.64
CA ARG A 93 -22.05 12.57 6.78
C ARG A 93 -22.23 11.77 8.07
N THR A 94 -22.87 10.60 8.01
CA THR A 94 -22.81 9.65 9.13
C THR A 94 -21.45 8.95 9.15
N PHE A 95 -20.96 8.60 10.34
CA PHE A 95 -19.72 7.83 10.45
C PHE A 95 -19.96 6.40 9.97
N SER A 96 -19.28 5.99 8.91
CA SER A 96 -19.16 4.57 8.56
C SER A 96 -18.07 3.90 9.39
N TYR A 97 -17.07 4.68 9.82
CA TYR A 97 -15.96 4.18 10.62
C TYR A 97 -15.23 5.30 11.38
N GLY A 98 -14.68 4.98 12.55
CA GLY A 98 -13.75 5.84 13.29
C GLY A 98 -12.73 5.03 14.09
N VAL A 99 -11.53 5.58 14.28
CA VAL A 99 -10.46 4.92 15.03
C VAL A 99 -10.83 4.79 16.51
N GLY A 100 -11.13 3.56 16.93
CA GLY A 100 -11.57 3.24 18.28
C GLY A 100 -10.45 3.12 19.32
N SER A 101 -9.18 3.01 18.90
CA SER A 101 -8.05 2.85 19.83
C SER A 101 -7.36 4.17 20.11
N ASN A 102 -7.27 4.54 21.39
CA ASN A 102 -6.47 5.70 21.80
C ASN A 102 -4.97 5.56 21.55
N SER A 103 -4.49 4.32 21.34
CA SER A 103 -3.08 3.98 21.09
C SER A 103 -2.70 3.91 19.60
N SER A 104 -3.65 4.19 18.72
CA SER A 104 -3.43 4.25 17.27
C SER A 104 -2.64 5.51 16.89
N LEU A 105 -1.85 5.46 15.82
CA LEU A 105 -1.18 6.66 15.33
C LEU A 105 -2.19 7.68 14.81
N GLU A 106 -3.25 7.22 14.16
CA GLU A 106 -4.31 8.06 13.61
C GLU A 106 -4.94 8.96 14.67
N ASN A 107 -5.14 8.47 15.90
CA ASN A 107 -5.63 9.30 17.01
C ASN A 107 -4.63 10.36 17.47
N HIS A 108 -3.33 10.07 17.42
CA HIS A 108 -2.30 11.07 17.74
C HIS A 108 -2.25 12.16 16.66
N LEU A 109 -2.37 11.78 15.39
CA LEU A 109 -2.39 12.70 14.25
C LEU A 109 -3.68 13.54 14.22
N HIS A 110 -4.83 12.94 14.55
CA HIS A 110 -6.11 13.65 14.68
C HIS A 110 -6.03 14.81 15.68
N LYS A 111 -5.34 14.61 16.81
CA LYS A 111 -5.13 15.66 17.85
C LYS A 111 -4.31 16.85 17.36
N LEU A 112 -3.57 16.73 16.25
CA LEU A 112 -2.88 17.86 15.63
C LEU A 112 -3.83 18.81 14.90
N SER A 113 -5.11 18.43 14.75
CA SER A 113 -6.15 19.22 14.08
C SER A 113 -5.74 19.65 12.67
N LYS A 114 -5.09 18.74 11.93
CA LYS A 114 -4.73 18.91 10.52
C LYS A 114 -5.60 18.00 9.67
N SER A 115 -6.14 18.53 8.58
CA SER A 115 -6.97 17.76 7.64
C SER A 115 -6.19 16.65 6.93
N SER A 116 -4.91 16.86 6.71
CA SER A 116 -3.99 15.89 6.14
C SER A 116 -2.57 16.14 6.62
N VAL A 117 -1.77 15.07 6.68
CA VAL A 117 -0.35 15.10 7.05
C VAL A 117 0.40 14.10 6.17
N PHE A 118 1.59 14.49 5.71
CA PHE A 118 2.57 13.54 5.16
C PHE A 118 3.71 13.37 6.16
N ILE A 119 4.09 12.13 6.42
CA ILE A 119 5.18 11.76 7.30
C ILE A 119 6.21 11.02 6.45
N ASP A 120 7.44 11.54 6.41
CA ASP A 120 8.57 10.92 5.73
C ASP A 120 9.45 10.20 6.76
N PHE A 121 9.40 8.88 6.77
CA PHE A 121 10.21 8.04 7.64
C PHE A 121 11.64 7.85 7.15
N THR A 122 12.00 8.35 5.95
CA THR A 122 13.40 8.38 5.52
C THR A 122 14.20 9.46 6.25
N ASP A 123 13.53 10.46 6.82
CA ASP A 123 14.15 11.41 7.74
C ASP A 123 14.35 10.76 9.12
N SER A 124 15.61 10.57 9.51
CA SER A 124 15.99 9.96 10.79
C SER A 124 15.39 10.65 12.03
N ILE A 125 15.20 11.98 12.01
CA ILE A 125 14.62 12.72 13.14
C ILE A 125 13.14 12.36 13.27
N ILE A 126 12.45 12.29 12.13
CA ILE A 126 11.06 11.86 12.06
C ILE A 126 10.99 10.40 12.51
N ALA A 127 11.71 9.47 11.88
CA ALA A 127 11.70 8.05 12.22
C ALA A 127 11.89 7.78 13.72
N ASN A 128 12.87 8.44 14.36
CA ASN A 128 13.13 8.30 15.80
C ASN A 128 11.97 8.78 16.68
N SER A 129 11.16 9.74 16.21
CA SER A 129 9.96 10.18 16.93
C SER A 129 8.85 9.12 16.95
N PHE A 130 8.98 8.09 16.10
CA PHE A 130 8.08 6.97 15.97
C PHE A 130 8.73 5.64 16.39
N ASP A 131 9.81 5.71 17.18
CA ASP A 131 10.49 4.54 17.74
C ASP A 131 9.56 3.83 18.74
N GLY A 132 8.90 2.79 18.26
CA GLY A 132 7.87 2.05 18.99
C GLY A 132 6.87 1.40 18.06
N LYS A 133 6.34 0.25 18.47
CA LYS A 133 5.28 -0.44 17.73
C LYS A 133 3.94 0.29 17.89
N PHE A 134 3.64 1.26 17.04
CA PHE A 134 2.31 1.86 17.01
C PHE A 134 1.35 1.02 16.19
N LYS A 135 0.06 1.15 16.52
CA LYS A 135 -1.01 0.53 15.72
C LYS A 135 -1.33 1.47 14.57
N LEU A 136 -1.17 0.98 13.35
CA LEU A 136 -1.86 1.56 12.20
C LEU A 136 -3.03 0.67 11.87
N LYS A 137 -4.11 1.31 11.49
CA LYS A 137 -5.23 0.61 10.90
C LYS A 137 -5.04 0.56 9.41
N ILE A 138 -4.41 -0.51 8.98
CA ILE A 138 -4.23 -0.81 7.57
C ILE A 138 -5.37 -1.72 7.14
N GLU A 139 -6.20 -1.22 6.24
CA GLU A 139 -7.26 -1.84 5.43
C GLU A 139 -7.81 -3.23 5.83
N SER A 140 -9.15 -3.37 5.81
CA SER A 140 -9.97 -4.50 6.33
C SER A 140 -10.47 -4.36 7.77
N GLY A 141 -10.30 -3.20 8.41
CA GLY A 141 -10.92 -2.97 9.71
C GLY A 141 -10.10 -3.44 10.91
N TYR A 142 -8.86 -3.90 10.71
CA TYR A 142 -7.98 -4.43 11.76
C TYR A 142 -6.84 -3.50 12.13
N ASP A 143 -6.56 -3.40 13.43
CA ASP A 143 -5.39 -2.68 13.93
C ASP A 143 -4.16 -3.58 13.86
N ILE A 144 -3.15 -3.19 13.08
CA ILE A 144 -1.88 -3.90 12.99
C ILE A 144 -0.84 -3.13 13.80
N LYS A 145 -0.26 -3.78 14.81
CA LYS A 145 0.81 -3.22 15.63
C LYS A 145 2.17 -3.56 15.01
N ASN A 146 2.91 -2.57 14.53
CA ASN A 146 4.18 -2.77 13.85
C ASN A 146 5.15 -1.59 14.03
N ASN A 147 6.43 -1.80 13.71
CA ASN A 147 7.40 -0.71 13.56
C ASN A 147 7.26 -0.13 12.16
N TRP A 148 6.28 0.73 11.94
CA TRP A 148 5.94 1.15 10.57
C TRP A 148 7.04 1.98 9.91
N HIS A 149 7.79 2.77 10.68
CA HIS A 149 8.93 3.52 10.16
C HIS A 149 10.05 2.62 9.58
N GLU A 150 10.09 1.32 9.93
CA GLU A 150 11.01 0.34 9.36
C GLU A 150 10.45 -0.37 8.11
N ARG A 151 9.15 -0.21 7.84
CA ARG A 151 8.41 -0.98 6.81
C ARG A 151 7.97 -0.16 5.62
N ILE A 152 7.81 1.15 5.79
CA ILE A 152 7.34 2.08 4.77
C ILE A 152 8.19 3.35 4.84
N ASP A 153 8.38 4.02 3.70
CA ASP A 153 9.15 5.27 3.65
C ASP A 153 8.28 6.49 3.92
N GLY A 154 7.01 6.44 3.48
CA GLY A 154 6.07 7.54 3.61
C GLY A 154 4.72 7.10 4.13
N LEU A 155 4.07 7.95 4.92
CA LEU A 155 2.70 7.79 5.36
C LEU A 155 1.88 9.04 5.08
N ILE A 156 0.80 8.88 4.33
CA ILE A 156 -0.21 9.92 4.12
C ILE A 156 -1.35 9.67 5.10
N PHE A 157 -1.59 10.63 5.98
CA PHE A 157 -2.73 10.67 6.88
C PHE A 157 -3.80 11.63 6.35
N LEU A 158 -5.04 11.18 6.36
CA LEU A 158 -6.23 12.00 6.09
C LEU A 158 -7.15 11.95 7.30
N ASP A 159 -7.53 13.10 7.84
CA ASP A 159 -8.33 13.12 9.07
C ASP A 159 -9.72 12.50 8.87
N THR A 160 -10.37 12.84 7.76
CA THR A 160 -11.67 12.29 7.38
C THR A 160 -11.67 11.97 5.90
N ILE A 161 -12.01 10.73 5.55
CA ILE A 161 -12.29 10.32 4.18
C ILE A 161 -13.80 10.17 3.97
N TYR A 162 -14.26 10.46 2.75
CA TYR A 162 -15.68 10.40 2.41
C TYR A 162 -15.94 9.28 1.41
N ASP A 163 -17.07 8.61 1.57
CA ASP A 163 -17.55 7.68 0.55
C ASP A 163 -17.82 8.41 -0.76
N VAL A 164 -17.24 7.85 -1.83
CA VAL A 164 -17.54 8.30 -3.18
C VAL A 164 -18.92 7.78 -3.51
N VAL A 165 -19.88 8.69 -3.71
CA VAL A 165 -21.15 8.34 -4.33
C VAL A 165 -20.84 8.07 -5.80
N GLU A 166 -20.82 6.80 -6.19
CA GLU A 166 -20.91 6.44 -7.60
C GLU A 166 -22.24 7.02 -8.12
N LYS A 167 -22.14 8.00 -9.03
CA LYS A 167 -23.29 8.62 -9.69
C LYS A 167 -23.62 7.86 -10.97
#